data_AF-A0A8H4YDB3-F1
#
_entry.id   AF-A0A8H4YDB3-F1
#
_cell.length_a   1.000
_cell.length_b   1.000
_cell.length_c   1.000
_cell.angle_alpha   90.00
_cell.angle_beta   90.00
_cell.angle_gamma   90.00
#
_symmetry.space_group_name_H-M   'P 1'
#
loop_
_entity.id
_entity.type
_entity.pdbx_description
1 polymer ?
#
loop_
_entity_poly.entity_id
_entity_poly.type
_entity_poly.pdbx_seq_one_letter_code
_entity_poly.pdbx_strand_id
1 'polypeptide(L)'
;MESEPSFPPGTSLLLSQSEIVLVPTPSQDPNDPLNWSKLRKSCNFILVLAVTVAFFSAIVMQIVLWQQMIVDINVTYDQLNYGVAVNAAGLALGSFLFIPLARKYGSRPCYILSIGLMAAAAWWSGRMQTVGEMYVTNFLFGLAGSINETISEITIADLFFVHQRGTANGLYIIAVMLGQFVCPSVVGVQAAAQDWRWTYYTTAIALTVLFFLFVFCFEETKFIPVSVGEMRNDGSSQRVSSDCVKQDLTTQKQMRNSDVCSETQPPKLSYQHRMRLVTRTEEPLWRNYLVPLKMFMFPHVLFAALQVASCISFLILLTTTISMVFSAPPYNFNTDGVGLMSLGPFVGNMLGSLYGGLLGDWAVVKLAKRNKGVFEPEMRLYVLLLPALLMGAGLVVFGITAERVRRLAYADVWAISLTVFPGHALDLS
;
A
#
# COMPACT_ATOMS: atom_id res chain seq x y z
N MET A 1 14.04 39.27 -11.73
CA MET A 1 14.39 37.92 -12.23
C MET A 1 15.51 37.40 -11.36
N GLU A 2 15.19 36.97 -10.14
CA GLU A 2 16.11 36.17 -9.34
C GLU A 2 15.92 34.72 -9.78
N SER A 3 17.01 34.08 -10.19
CA SER A 3 17.05 32.68 -10.60
C SER A 3 16.59 31.80 -9.44
N GLU A 4 15.52 31.02 -9.65
CA GLU A 4 15.18 29.94 -8.71
C GLU A 4 16.40 29.03 -8.55
N PRO A 5 16.83 28.73 -7.31
CA PRO A 5 17.92 27.79 -7.09
C PRO A 5 17.49 26.41 -7.61
N SER A 6 18.23 25.89 -8.59
CA SER A 6 18.02 24.56 -9.13
C SER A 6 18.39 23.52 -8.08
N PHE A 7 17.42 23.09 -7.28
CA PHE A 7 17.62 22.03 -6.32
C PHE A 7 17.83 20.67 -7.04
N PRO A 8 18.61 19.74 -6.45
CA PRO A 8 18.73 18.39 -6.99
C PRO A 8 17.36 17.68 -6.99
N PRO A 9 17.13 16.72 -7.90
CA PRO A 9 15.85 16.03 -8.03
C PRO A 9 15.48 15.33 -6.70
N GLY A 10 14.34 15.72 -6.13
CA GLY A 10 13.81 15.20 -4.86
C GLY A 10 13.83 16.20 -3.69
N THR A 11 14.47 17.36 -3.84
CA THR A 11 14.45 18.42 -2.82
C THR A 11 13.28 19.36 -3.06
N SER A 12 12.35 19.41 -2.11
CA SER A 12 11.22 20.36 -2.12
C SER A 12 11.38 21.40 -1.02
N LEU A 13 11.25 22.68 -1.33
CA LEU A 13 11.11 23.73 -0.32
C LEU A 13 9.74 23.59 0.37
N LEU A 14 9.75 23.11 1.62
CA LEU A 14 8.53 22.93 2.41
C LEU A 14 7.99 24.24 2.99
N LEU A 15 8.81 25.29 3.04
CA LEU A 15 8.51 26.58 3.66
C LEU A 15 9.04 27.72 2.79
N SER A 16 8.14 28.54 2.24
CA SER A 16 8.48 29.86 1.70
C SER A 16 7.75 30.91 2.54
N GLN A 17 8.50 31.80 3.19
CA GLN A 17 7.97 32.97 3.92
C GLN A 17 6.76 32.70 4.84
N SER A 18 6.84 31.66 5.69
CA SER A 18 5.82 31.30 6.70
C SER A 18 4.54 30.62 6.18
N GLU A 19 4.43 30.32 4.88
CA GLU A 19 3.31 29.59 4.29
C GLU A 19 3.76 28.23 3.73
N ILE A 20 2.95 27.19 3.96
CA ILE A 20 3.25 25.82 3.52
C ILE A 20 2.96 25.73 2.02
N VAL A 21 3.99 25.48 1.21
CA VAL A 21 3.83 25.31 -0.24
C VAL A 21 3.13 23.98 -0.51
N LEU A 22 1.93 24.05 -1.10
CA LEU A 22 1.14 22.88 -1.50
C LEU A 22 1.76 22.27 -2.76
N VAL A 23 2.43 21.12 -2.59
CA VAL A 23 2.91 20.29 -3.70
C VAL A 23 2.03 19.03 -3.75
N PRO A 24 1.45 18.64 -4.90
CA PRO A 24 1.32 19.44 -6.14
C PRO A 24 0.41 20.66 -5.95
N THR A 25 0.57 21.66 -6.82
CA THR A 25 -0.35 22.82 -6.88
C THR A 25 -1.76 22.32 -7.21
N PRO A 26 -2.79 22.66 -6.41
CA PRO A 26 -4.15 22.19 -6.64
C PRO A 26 -4.62 22.66 -8.01
N SER A 27 -5.15 21.76 -8.83
CA SER A 27 -5.79 22.16 -10.08
C SER A 27 -7.10 22.89 -9.77
N GLN A 28 -7.50 23.85 -10.62
CA GLN A 28 -8.77 24.57 -10.47
C GLN A 28 -10.00 23.70 -10.83
N ASP A 29 -9.78 22.44 -11.22
CA ASP A 29 -10.84 21.55 -11.65
C ASP A 29 -11.60 20.95 -10.44
N PRO A 30 -12.93 21.09 -10.38
CA PRO A 30 -13.76 20.57 -9.28
C PRO A 30 -13.87 19.03 -9.26
N ASN A 31 -13.28 18.34 -10.24
CA ASN A 31 -13.22 16.88 -10.33
C ASN A 31 -11.88 16.31 -9.84
N ASP A 32 -10.93 17.16 -9.45
CA ASP A 32 -9.69 16.72 -8.82
C ASP A 32 -9.98 16.08 -7.44
N PRO A 33 -9.56 14.83 -7.17
CA PRO A 33 -9.68 14.16 -5.87
C PRO A 33 -9.03 14.97 -4.73
N LEU A 34 -8.06 15.83 -5.04
CA LEU A 34 -7.45 16.73 -4.07
C LEU A 34 -8.47 17.73 -3.50
N ASN A 35 -9.43 18.19 -4.31
CA ASN A 35 -10.44 19.22 -3.98
C ASN A 35 -11.76 18.65 -3.40
N TRP A 36 -11.86 17.34 -3.16
CA TRP A 36 -13.09 16.73 -2.64
C TRP A 36 -13.43 17.16 -1.21
N SER A 37 -14.73 17.19 -0.89
CA SER A 37 -15.24 17.45 0.46
C SER A 37 -14.66 16.44 1.46
N LYS A 38 -14.32 16.89 2.68
CA LYS A 38 -13.69 16.06 3.72
C LYS A 38 -14.44 14.76 3.99
N LEU A 39 -15.78 14.78 4.06
CA LEU A 39 -16.59 13.57 4.30
C LEU A 39 -16.47 12.52 3.19
N ARG A 40 -16.46 12.95 1.92
CA ARG A 40 -16.29 12.06 0.77
C ARG A 40 -14.88 11.45 0.73
N LYS A 41 -13.88 12.29 0.96
CA LYS A 41 -12.47 11.89 1.05
C LYS A 41 -12.26 10.86 2.16
N SER A 42 -12.80 11.12 3.36
CA SER A 42 -12.75 10.18 4.48
C SER A 42 -13.52 8.89 4.22
N CYS A 43 -14.68 8.93 3.57
CA CYS A 43 -15.44 7.72 3.24
C CYS A 43 -14.67 6.79 2.29
N ASN A 44 -14.15 7.32 1.18
CA ASN A 44 -13.31 6.54 0.25
C ASN A 44 -12.05 6.00 0.95
N PHE A 45 -11.41 6.82 1.79
CA PHE A 45 -10.23 6.40 2.53
C PHE A 45 -10.54 5.27 3.53
N ILE A 46 -11.63 5.37 4.29
CA ILE A 46 -12.06 4.32 5.23
C ILE A 46 -12.35 3.00 4.49
N LEU A 47 -12.92 3.07 3.28
CA LEU A 47 -13.14 1.87 2.47
C LEU A 47 -11.85 1.20 2.03
N VAL A 48 -10.85 1.98 1.60
CA VAL A 48 -9.51 1.45 1.29
C VAL A 48 -8.91 0.80 2.54
N LEU A 49 -8.98 1.46 3.69
CA LEU A 49 -8.47 0.89 4.96
C LEU A 49 -9.20 -0.40 5.36
N ALA A 50 -10.52 -0.47 5.18
CA ALA A 50 -11.29 -1.66 5.51
C ALA A 50 -10.91 -2.86 4.62
N VAL A 51 -10.69 -2.61 3.32
CA VAL A 51 -10.22 -3.63 2.38
C VAL A 51 -8.81 -4.09 2.73
N THR A 52 -7.90 -3.17 3.08
CA THR A 52 -6.52 -3.53 3.41
C THR A 52 -6.46 -4.42 4.65
N VAL A 53 -7.21 -4.11 5.71
CA VAL A 53 -7.32 -4.96 6.90
C VAL A 53 -7.76 -6.38 6.52
N ALA A 54 -8.79 -6.51 5.69
CA ALA A 54 -9.34 -7.81 5.30
C ALA A 54 -8.37 -8.63 4.43
N PHE A 55 -7.57 -7.99 3.58
CA PHE A 55 -6.57 -8.66 2.74
C PHE A 55 -5.40 -9.20 3.56
N PHE A 56 -4.82 -8.37 4.43
CA PHE A 56 -3.73 -8.81 5.30
C PHE A 56 -4.19 -9.89 6.29
N SER A 57 -5.45 -9.78 6.77
CA SER A 57 -6.11 -10.83 7.54
C SER A 57 -6.13 -12.17 6.81
N ALA A 58 -6.59 -12.19 5.55
CA ALA A 58 -6.70 -13.42 4.76
C ALA A 58 -5.35 -14.07 4.44
N ILE A 59 -4.30 -13.28 4.18
CA ILE A 59 -2.96 -13.79 3.85
C ILE A 59 -2.33 -14.50 5.05
N VAL A 60 -2.46 -13.94 6.26
CA VAL A 60 -1.75 -14.43 7.45
C VAL A 60 -2.52 -15.54 8.18
N MET A 61 -3.82 -15.65 7.93
CA MET A 61 -4.73 -16.61 8.57
C MET A 61 -4.19 -18.05 8.58
N GLN A 62 -3.57 -18.52 7.49
CA GLN A 62 -3.15 -19.90 7.35
C GLN A 62 -2.08 -20.32 8.38
N ILE A 63 -1.17 -19.41 8.76
CA ILE A 63 -0.03 -19.70 9.63
C ILE A 63 -0.49 -20.21 11.01
N VAL A 64 -1.58 -19.65 11.55
CA VAL A 64 -2.16 -20.07 12.84
C VAL A 64 -2.83 -21.44 12.76
N LEU A 65 -3.36 -21.80 11.60
CA LEU A 65 -4.19 -22.99 11.40
C LEU A 65 -3.37 -24.26 11.08
N TRP A 66 -2.04 -24.16 11.01
CA TRP A 66 -1.16 -25.27 10.63
C TRP A 66 -1.39 -26.54 11.46
N GLN A 67 -1.53 -26.41 12.78
CA GLN A 67 -1.75 -27.57 13.66
C GLN A 67 -3.02 -28.36 13.27
N GLN A 68 -4.14 -27.66 13.06
CA GLN A 68 -5.40 -28.30 12.72
C GLN A 68 -5.39 -28.87 11.30
N MET A 69 -4.74 -28.16 10.38
CA MET A 69 -4.63 -28.58 8.98
C MET A 69 -3.75 -29.84 8.81
N ILE A 70 -2.71 -30.00 9.64
CA ILE A 70 -1.87 -31.22 9.67
C ILE A 70 -2.72 -32.45 10.02
N VAL A 71 -3.56 -32.35 11.03
CA VAL A 71 -4.39 -33.47 11.49
C VAL A 71 -5.47 -33.84 10.48
N ASP A 72 -6.09 -32.84 9.85
CA ASP A 72 -7.23 -33.05 8.98
C ASP A 72 -6.85 -33.41 7.53
N ILE A 73 -5.84 -32.74 6.96
CA ILE A 73 -5.39 -32.97 5.57
C ILE A 73 -4.22 -33.99 5.51
N ASN A 74 -3.68 -34.41 6.66
CA ASN A 74 -2.49 -35.29 6.77
C ASN A 74 -1.27 -34.71 6.01
N VAL A 75 -1.00 -33.43 6.21
CA VAL A 75 0.14 -32.70 5.59
C VAL A 75 1.30 -32.53 6.56
N THR A 76 2.51 -32.37 6.04
CA THR A 76 3.71 -32.09 6.86
C THR A 76 3.97 -30.59 7.00
N TYR A 77 4.71 -30.18 8.04
CA TYR A 77 5.11 -28.77 8.21
C TYR A 77 5.89 -28.22 7.00
N ASP A 78 6.71 -29.04 6.35
CA ASP A 78 7.44 -28.63 5.14
C ASP A 78 6.50 -28.26 3.99
N GLN A 79 5.44 -29.06 3.79
CA GLN A 79 4.43 -28.79 2.76
C GLN A 79 3.67 -27.49 3.04
N LEU A 80 3.38 -27.20 4.31
CA LEU A 80 2.74 -25.94 4.71
C LEU A 80 3.67 -24.74 4.52
N ASN A 81 4.95 -24.90 4.82
CA ASN A 81 5.95 -23.86 4.60
C ASN A 81 6.12 -23.56 3.10
N TYR A 82 6.10 -24.58 2.23
CA TYR A 82 6.02 -24.37 0.79
C TYR A 82 4.76 -23.61 0.39
N GLY A 83 3.64 -23.79 1.10
CA GLY A 83 2.42 -23.02 0.88
C GLY A 83 2.59 -21.53 1.11
N VAL A 84 3.26 -21.14 2.21
CA VAL A 84 3.60 -19.74 2.49
C VAL A 84 4.60 -19.19 1.48
N ALA A 85 5.58 -20.00 1.06
CA ALA A 85 6.52 -19.60 0.00
C ALA A 85 5.81 -19.34 -1.35
N VAL A 86 4.82 -20.18 -1.71
CA VAL A 86 4.00 -19.98 -2.92
C VAL A 86 3.13 -18.72 -2.81
N ASN A 87 2.61 -18.41 -1.62
CA ASN A 87 1.92 -17.15 -1.37
C ASN A 87 2.83 -15.94 -1.60
N ALA A 88 4.04 -15.95 -1.03
CA ALA A 88 5.04 -14.89 -1.22
C ALA A 88 5.46 -14.74 -2.70
N ALA A 89 5.61 -15.87 -3.42
CA ALA A 89 5.87 -15.86 -4.86
C ALA A 89 4.71 -15.23 -5.65
N GLY A 90 3.46 -15.52 -5.26
CA GLY A 90 2.27 -14.88 -5.82
C GLY A 90 2.26 -13.37 -5.61
N LEU A 91 2.67 -12.91 -4.42
CA LEU A 91 2.78 -11.48 -4.10
C LEU A 91 3.83 -10.78 -4.98
N ALA A 92 4.99 -11.41 -5.16
CA ALA A 92 6.07 -10.90 -6.01
C ALA A 92 5.68 -10.83 -7.50
N LEU A 93 5.02 -11.87 -8.02
CA LEU A 93 4.58 -11.89 -9.42
C LEU A 93 3.43 -10.92 -9.67
N GLY A 94 2.52 -10.79 -8.70
CA GLY A 94 1.37 -9.92 -8.83
C GLY A 94 1.77 -8.44 -8.88
N SER A 95 2.66 -7.96 -8.01
CA SER A 95 3.11 -6.55 -8.04
C SER A 95 3.69 -6.17 -9.41
N PHE A 96 4.52 -7.03 -9.99
CA PHE A 96 5.08 -6.81 -11.34
C PHE A 96 4.00 -6.74 -12.43
N LEU A 97 2.99 -7.62 -12.39
CA LEU A 97 1.93 -7.68 -13.39
C LEU A 97 0.95 -6.51 -13.28
N PHE A 98 0.63 -6.07 -12.06
CA PHE A 98 -0.49 -5.17 -11.81
C PHE A 98 -0.13 -3.68 -11.72
N ILE A 99 1.12 -3.29 -11.40
CA ILE A 99 1.56 -1.89 -11.42
C ILE A 99 1.18 -1.15 -12.72
N PRO A 100 1.54 -1.65 -13.93
CA PRO A 100 1.20 -0.97 -15.18
C PRO A 100 -0.28 -1.11 -15.54
N LEU A 101 -0.94 -2.16 -15.05
CA LEU A 101 -2.37 -2.39 -15.24
C LEU A 101 -3.19 -1.35 -14.48
N ALA A 102 -2.83 -1.06 -13.23
CA ALA A 102 -3.39 0.01 -12.42
C ALA A 102 -3.18 1.39 -13.08
N ARG A 103 -1.98 1.65 -13.60
CA ARG A 103 -1.69 2.89 -14.34
C ARG A 103 -2.54 3.04 -15.60
N LYS A 104 -2.84 1.97 -16.34
CA LYS A 104 -3.61 2.08 -17.59
C LYS A 104 -5.12 2.12 -17.39
N TYR A 105 -5.66 1.27 -16.51
CA TYR A 105 -7.11 1.06 -16.39
C TYR A 105 -7.75 1.88 -15.27
N GLY A 106 -6.96 2.44 -14.35
CA GLY A 106 -7.44 3.12 -13.15
C GLY A 106 -7.36 2.23 -11.91
N SER A 107 -7.61 2.82 -10.75
CA SER A 107 -7.46 2.16 -9.45
C SER A 107 -8.68 1.30 -9.12
N ARG A 108 -9.89 1.75 -9.49
CA ARG A 108 -11.14 1.05 -9.16
C ARG A 108 -11.31 -0.34 -9.79
N PRO A 109 -11.13 -0.57 -11.11
CA PRO A 109 -11.32 -1.91 -11.69
C PRO A 109 -10.32 -2.91 -11.13
N CYS A 110 -9.12 -2.46 -10.80
CA CYS A 110 -8.08 -3.30 -10.22
C CYS A 110 -8.42 -3.71 -8.78
N TYR A 111 -8.99 -2.83 -7.96
CA TYR A 111 -9.53 -3.20 -6.64
C TYR A 111 -10.71 -4.18 -6.74
N ILE A 112 -11.66 -3.96 -7.64
CA ILE A 112 -12.80 -4.87 -7.80
C ILE A 112 -12.30 -6.26 -8.20
N LEU A 113 -11.34 -6.33 -9.13
CA LEU A 113 -10.72 -7.57 -9.56
C LEU A 113 -9.98 -8.27 -8.41
N SER A 114 -9.20 -7.54 -7.60
CA SER A 114 -8.47 -8.15 -6.48
C SER A 114 -9.39 -8.65 -5.38
N ILE A 115 -10.41 -7.87 -4.99
CA ILE A 115 -11.36 -8.27 -3.94
C ILE A 115 -12.18 -9.47 -4.40
N GLY A 116 -12.63 -9.47 -5.66
CA GLY A 116 -13.34 -10.62 -6.25
C GLY A 116 -12.47 -11.88 -6.28
N LEU A 117 -11.20 -11.75 -6.68
CA LEU A 117 -10.25 -12.86 -6.71
C LEU A 117 -9.97 -13.41 -5.30
N MET A 118 -9.77 -12.51 -4.34
CA MET A 118 -9.54 -12.83 -2.94
C MET A 118 -10.74 -13.56 -2.31
N ALA A 119 -11.95 -13.05 -2.55
CA ALA A 119 -13.18 -13.67 -2.08
C ALA A 119 -13.39 -15.07 -2.67
N ALA A 120 -13.14 -15.24 -3.97
CA ALA A 120 -13.24 -16.54 -4.64
C ALA A 120 -12.22 -17.55 -4.08
N ALA A 121 -10.97 -17.13 -3.85
CA ALA A 121 -9.94 -17.95 -3.23
C ALA A 121 -10.29 -18.35 -1.78
N ALA A 122 -10.92 -17.44 -1.02
CA ALA A 122 -11.39 -17.73 0.34
C ALA A 122 -12.52 -18.77 0.36
N TRP A 123 -13.52 -18.66 -0.53
CA TRP A 123 -14.58 -19.66 -0.67
C TRP A 123 -14.06 -21.04 -1.09
N TRP A 124 -13.03 -21.07 -1.95
CA TRP A 124 -12.38 -22.32 -2.35
C TRP A 124 -11.62 -22.92 -1.16
N SER A 125 -10.85 -22.12 -0.43
CA SER A 125 -10.02 -22.59 0.69
C SER A 125 -10.83 -23.22 1.83
N GLY A 126 -12.09 -22.81 2.04
CA GLY A 126 -12.97 -23.48 3.00
C GLY A 126 -13.34 -24.94 2.62
N ARG A 127 -13.21 -25.31 1.34
CA ARG A 127 -13.53 -26.64 0.81
C ARG A 127 -12.30 -27.45 0.40
N MET A 128 -11.09 -26.93 0.58
CA MET A 128 -9.88 -27.62 0.14
C MET A 128 -9.68 -28.94 0.90
N GLN A 129 -9.26 -29.98 0.18
CA GLN A 129 -8.92 -31.29 0.72
C GLN A 129 -7.58 -31.82 0.24
N THR A 130 -6.95 -31.17 -0.74
CA THR A 130 -5.67 -31.61 -1.30
C THR A 130 -4.56 -30.58 -1.12
N VAL A 131 -3.31 -31.05 -1.08
CA VAL A 131 -2.13 -30.17 -0.99
C VAL A 131 -1.98 -29.28 -2.22
N GLY A 132 -2.34 -29.80 -3.40
CA GLY A 132 -2.32 -29.03 -4.64
C GLY A 132 -3.29 -27.85 -4.62
N GLU A 133 -4.52 -28.06 -4.12
CA GLU A 133 -5.48 -26.98 -3.93
C GLU A 133 -4.97 -25.91 -2.97
N MET A 134 -4.32 -26.31 -1.87
CA MET A 134 -3.71 -25.38 -0.93
C MET A 134 -2.64 -24.49 -1.59
N TYR A 135 -1.79 -25.05 -2.46
CA TYR A 135 -0.81 -24.25 -3.19
C TYR A 135 -1.46 -23.26 -4.16
N VAL A 136 -2.51 -23.70 -4.87
CA VAL A 136 -3.24 -22.84 -5.80
C VAL A 136 -3.94 -21.70 -5.05
N THR A 137 -4.65 -21.99 -3.96
CA THR A 137 -5.35 -20.94 -3.20
C THR A 137 -4.37 -19.97 -2.58
N ASN A 138 -3.25 -20.45 -2.03
CA ASN A 138 -2.19 -19.58 -1.50
C ASN A 138 -1.57 -18.68 -2.56
N PHE A 139 -1.35 -19.19 -3.76
CA PHE A 139 -0.88 -18.38 -4.88
C PHE A 139 -1.88 -17.27 -5.22
N LEU A 140 -3.19 -17.59 -5.24
CA LEU A 140 -4.25 -16.61 -5.49
C LEU A 140 -4.36 -15.56 -4.39
N PHE A 141 -4.23 -15.95 -3.12
CA PHE A 141 -4.15 -15.01 -1.99
C PHE A 141 -2.99 -14.03 -2.16
N GLY A 142 -1.80 -14.51 -2.51
CA GLY A 142 -0.63 -13.66 -2.71
C GLY A 142 -0.80 -12.71 -3.89
N LEU A 143 -1.30 -13.23 -5.01
CA LEU A 143 -1.54 -12.45 -6.23
C LEU A 143 -2.58 -11.34 -5.97
N ALA A 144 -3.71 -11.66 -5.32
CA ALA A 144 -4.69 -10.64 -4.94
C ALA A 144 -4.14 -9.65 -3.91
N GLY A 145 -3.35 -10.12 -2.94
CA GLY A 145 -2.65 -9.31 -1.93
C GLY A 145 -1.84 -8.18 -2.53
N SER A 146 -0.98 -8.50 -3.49
CA SER A 146 -0.10 -7.53 -4.16
C SER A 146 -0.84 -6.38 -4.85
N ILE A 147 -2.02 -6.67 -5.40
CA ILE A 147 -2.86 -5.68 -6.10
C ILE A 147 -3.34 -4.64 -5.09
N ASN A 148 -3.84 -5.11 -3.94
CA ASN A 148 -4.34 -4.24 -2.90
C ASN A 148 -3.24 -3.36 -2.30
N GLU A 149 -2.06 -3.92 -2.03
CA GLU A 149 -0.92 -3.19 -1.49
C GLU A 149 -0.49 -2.04 -2.41
N THR A 150 -0.23 -2.36 -3.69
CA THR A 150 0.23 -1.37 -4.68
C THR A 150 -0.78 -0.24 -4.90
N ILE A 151 -2.07 -0.57 -5.03
CA ILE A 151 -3.08 0.43 -5.40
C ILE A 151 -3.42 1.32 -4.21
N SER A 152 -3.30 0.81 -2.97
CA SER A 152 -3.56 1.61 -1.77
C SER A 152 -2.59 2.77 -1.66
N GLU A 153 -1.31 2.55 -1.96
CA GLU A 153 -0.32 3.63 -2.00
C GLU A 153 -0.59 4.65 -3.10
N ILE A 154 -0.93 4.19 -4.32
CA ILE A 154 -1.30 5.07 -5.43
C ILE A 154 -2.52 5.93 -5.05
N THR A 155 -3.52 5.32 -4.43
CA THR A 155 -4.75 5.99 -4.02
C THR A 155 -4.49 7.03 -2.94
N ILE A 156 -3.61 6.75 -1.98
CA ILE A 156 -3.20 7.72 -0.95
C ILE A 156 -2.46 8.90 -1.58
N ALA A 157 -1.57 8.64 -2.53
CA ALA A 157 -0.83 9.67 -3.25
C ALA A 157 -1.77 10.57 -4.08
N ASP A 158 -2.78 10.00 -4.72
CA ASP A 158 -3.75 10.74 -5.53
C ASP A 158 -4.76 11.54 -4.67
N LEU A 159 -5.08 11.05 -3.47
CA LEU A 159 -6.12 11.65 -2.61
C LEU A 159 -5.59 12.77 -1.70
N PHE A 160 -4.36 12.68 -1.18
CA PHE A 160 -3.84 13.62 -0.18
C PHE A 160 -2.70 14.49 -0.70
N PHE A 161 -2.64 15.75 -0.22
CA PHE A 161 -1.51 16.66 -0.46
C PHE A 161 -0.25 16.18 0.25
N VAL A 162 0.94 16.51 -0.25
CA VAL A 162 2.23 16.06 0.31
C VAL A 162 2.36 16.31 1.82
N HIS A 163 1.83 17.42 2.34
CA HIS A 163 1.84 17.70 3.78
C HIS A 163 0.99 16.71 4.61
N GLN A 164 -0.09 16.17 4.02
CA GLN A 164 -1.03 15.24 4.67
C GLN A 164 -0.74 13.77 4.30
N ARG A 165 0.09 13.53 3.29
CA ARG A 165 0.43 12.17 2.82
C ARG A 165 1.08 11.34 3.93
N GLY A 166 1.95 11.93 4.75
CA GLY A 166 2.62 11.20 5.85
C GLY A 166 1.62 10.65 6.89
N THR A 167 0.65 11.48 7.31
CA THR A 167 -0.38 11.04 8.27
C THR A 167 -1.35 10.03 7.66
N ALA A 168 -1.71 10.17 6.39
CA ALA A 168 -2.52 9.18 5.68
C ALA A 168 -1.79 7.83 5.52
N ASN A 169 -0.49 7.85 5.20
CA ASN A 169 0.33 6.64 5.13
C ASN A 169 0.48 5.97 6.50
N GLY A 170 0.64 6.76 7.57
CA GLY A 170 0.63 6.25 8.95
C GLY A 170 -0.66 5.51 9.31
N LEU A 171 -1.83 6.08 8.97
CA LEU A 171 -3.12 5.42 9.17
C LEU A 171 -3.27 4.14 8.34
N TYR A 172 -2.75 4.12 7.12
CA TYR A 172 -2.70 2.92 6.29
C TYR A 172 -1.87 1.82 6.96
N ILE A 173 -0.68 2.13 7.45
CA ILE A 173 0.16 1.13 8.11
C ILE A 173 -0.47 0.62 9.41
N ILE A 174 -1.14 1.46 10.19
CA ILE A 174 -1.91 1.00 11.36
C ILE A 174 -2.99 -0.02 10.93
N ALA A 175 -3.67 0.23 9.81
CA ALA A 175 -4.66 -0.72 9.27
C ALA A 175 -4.00 -2.04 8.83
N VAL A 176 -2.83 -2.00 8.20
CA VAL A 176 -2.03 -3.20 7.88
C VAL A 176 -1.67 -3.97 9.16
N MET A 177 -1.24 -3.27 10.21
CA MET A 177 -0.87 -3.90 11.50
C MET A 177 -2.07 -4.58 12.16
N LEU A 178 -3.24 -3.94 12.12
CA LEU A 178 -4.49 -4.52 12.62
C LEU A 178 -4.83 -5.80 11.85
N GLY A 179 -4.75 -5.77 10.51
CA GLY A 179 -5.00 -6.95 9.68
C GLY A 179 -4.04 -8.09 9.96
N GLN A 180 -2.74 -7.80 10.07
CA GLN A 180 -1.69 -8.82 10.19
C GLN A 180 -1.59 -9.44 11.59
N PHE A 181 -1.81 -8.68 12.67
CA PHE A 181 -1.55 -9.17 14.03
C PHE A 181 -2.80 -9.39 14.88
N VAL A 182 -3.88 -8.62 14.67
CA VAL A 182 -5.13 -8.86 15.41
C VAL A 182 -5.89 -10.03 14.81
N CYS A 183 -5.85 -10.21 13.48
CA CYS A 183 -6.56 -11.30 12.83
C CYS A 183 -6.11 -12.69 13.30
N PRO A 184 -4.81 -13.03 13.36
CA PRO A 184 -4.36 -14.33 13.88
C PRO A 184 -4.92 -14.68 15.26
N SER A 185 -5.08 -13.68 16.13
CA SER A 185 -5.67 -13.85 17.45
C SER A 185 -7.16 -14.19 17.37
N VAL A 186 -7.93 -13.47 16.55
CA VAL A 186 -9.37 -13.76 16.34
C VAL A 186 -9.58 -15.11 15.66
N VAL A 187 -8.76 -15.42 14.65
CA VAL A 187 -8.76 -16.67 13.91
C VAL A 187 -8.46 -17.86 14.81
N GLY A 188 -7.47 -17.73 15.71
CA GLY A 188 -7.11 -18.77 16.66
C GLY A 188 -8.31 -19.18 17.51
N VAL A 189 -8.91 -18.20 18.19
CA VAL A 189 -10.11 -18.39 19.04
C VAL A 189 -11.28 -18.96 18.25
N GLN A 190 -11.49 -18.49 17.02
CA GLN A 190 -12.56 -19.00 16.17
C GLN A 190 -12.32 -20.46 15.76
N ALA A 191 -11.08 -20.82 15.42
CA ALA A 191 -10.72 -22.16 14.98
C ALA A 191 -10.82 -23.22 16.10
N ALA A 192 -10.64 -22.85 17.37
CA ALA A 192 -10.90 -23.77 18.47
C ALA A 192 -12.40 -23.95 18.75
N ALA A 193 -13.24 -22.97 18.43
CA ALA A 193 -14.68 -23.03 18.69
C ALA A 193 -15.49 -23.67 17.55
N GLN A 194 -15.12 -23.44 16.29
CA GLN A 194 -15.96 -23.75 15.11
C GLN A 194 -15.21 -24.47 13.97
N ASP A 195 -14.07 -25.10 14.25
CA ASP A 195 -13.15 -25.69 13.26
C ASP A 195 -12.46 -24.67 12.34
N TRP A 196 -11.26 -25.02 11.86
CA TRP A 196 -10.47 -24.15 10.97
C TRP A 196 -11.15 -23.83 9.63
N ARG A 197 -12.02 -24.70 9.12
CA ARG A 197 -12.73 -24.48 7.85
C ARG A 197 -13.73 -23.33 7.92
N TRP A 198 -14.41 -23.17 9.06
CA TRP A 198 -15.35 -22.06 9.24
C TRP A 198 -14.66 -20.70 9.29
N THR A 199 -13.40 -20.64 9.71
CA THR A 199 -12.61 -19.42 9.67
C THR A 199 -12.38 -18.91 8.25
N TYR A 200 -12.20 -19.82 7.28
CA TYR A 200 -12.17 -19.44 5.87
C TYR A 200 -13.54 -18.95 5.37
N TYR A 201 -14.65 -19.57 5.82
CA TYR A 201 -15.99 -19.11 5.43
C TYR A 201 -16.35 -17.74 6.01
N THR A 202 -16.02 -17.44 7.28
CA THR A 202 -16.28 -16.11 7.86
C THR A 202 -15.48 -15.03 7.14
N THR A 203 -14.22 -15.31 6.81
CA THR A 203 -13.37 -14.41 6.03
C THR A 203 -13.91 -14.22 4.61
N ALA A 204 -14.37 -15.29 3.96
CA ALA A 204 -14.99 -15.23 2.63
C ALA A 204 -16.27 -14.38 2.63
N ILE A 205 -17.14 -14.54 3.63
CA ILE A 205 -18.36 -13.72 3.78
C ILE A 205 -17.98 -12.24 3.96
N ALA A 206 -17.04 -11.92 4.85
CA ALA A 206 -16.58 -10.55 5.06
C ALA A 206 -16.02 -9.92 3.77
N LEU A 207 -15.20 -10.66 3.02
CA LEU A 207 -14.65 -10.22 1.73
C LEU A 207 -15.74 -10.01 0.66
N THR A 208 -16.76 -10.88 0.60
CA THR A 208 -17.88 -10.68 -0.34
C THR A 208 -18.73 -9.47 0.01
N VAL A 209 -18.96 -9.19 1.30
CA VAL A 209 -19.65 -7.96 1.73
C VAL A 209 -18.85 -6.73 1.33
N LEU A 210 -17.53 -6.75 1.57
CA LEU A 210 -16.63 -5.67 1.15
C LEU A 210 -16.59 -5.51 -0.38
N PHE A 211 -16.66 -6.61 -1.15
CA PHE A 211 -16.75 -6.56 -2.61
C PHE A 211 -17.97 -5.75 -3.06
N PHE A 212 -19.16 -6.08 -2.56
CA PHE A 212 -20.38 -5.35 -2.91
C PHE A 212 -20.32 -3.89 -2.45
N LEU A 213 -19.83 -3.64 -1.23
CA LEU A 213 -19.66 -2.29 -0.71
C LEU A 213 -18.73 -1.46 -1.62
N PHE A 214 -17.62 -2.05 -2.05
CA PHE A 214 -16.65 -1.38 -2.93
C PHE A 214 -17.23 -1.09 -4.32
N VAL A 215 -18.01 -2.01 -4.88
CA VAL A 215 -18.68 -1.80 -6.18
C VAL A 215 -19.63 -0.59 -6.13
N PHE A 216 -20.40 -0.45 -5.04
CA PHE A 216 -21.42 0.61 -4.93
C PHE A 216 -20.93 1.95 -4.37
N CYS A 217 -19.95 1.94 -3.46
CA CYS A 217 -19.55 3.15 -2.74
C CYS A 217 -18.21 3.75 -3.18
N PHE A 218 -17.35 3.00 -3.87
CA PHE A 218 -16.02 3.50 -4.23
C PHE A 218 -16.05 4.35 -5.51
N GLU A 219 -15.66 5.62 -5.39
CA GLU A 219 -15.51 6.57 -6.50
C GLU A 219 -14.09 6.47 -7.11
N GLU A 220 -13.95 6.60 -8.44
CA GLU A 220 -12.64 6.55 -9.10
C GLU A 220 -11.74 7.71 -8.65
N THR A 221 -10.52 7.41 -8.21
CA THR A 221 -9.57 8.41 -7.69
C THR A 221 -8.61 8.95 -8.73
N LYS A 222 -8.53 8.34 -9.92
CA LYS A 222 -7.61 8.79 -10.97
C LYS A 222 -8.17 10.01 -11.71
N PHE A 223 -7.50 11.15 -11.54
CA PHE A 223 -7.77 12.38 -12.30
C PHE A 223 -6.92 12.42 -13.57
N ILE A 224 -7.57 12.56 -14.73
CA ILE A 224 -6.89 12.93 -15.97
C ILE A 224 -7.17 14.43 -16.16
N PRO A 225 -6.16 15.31 -16.06
CA PRO A 225 -6.36 16.70 -16.43
C PRO A 225 -6.75 16.72 -17.92
N VAL A 226 -7.90 17.32 -18.22
CA VAL A 226 -8.22 17.63 -19.62
C VAL A 226 -7.18 18.66 -20.04
N SER A 227 -6.30 18.32 -20.98
CA SER A 227 -5.43 19.30 -21.61
C SER A 227 -6.32 20.31 -22.32
N VAL A 228 -6.63 21.42 -21.66
CA VAL A 228 -7.24 22.59 -22.30
C VAL A 228 -6.18 23.15 -23.23
N GLY A 229 -6.18 22.70 -24.49
CA GLY A 229 -5.21 23.18 -25.48
C GLY A 229 -4.92 22.32 -26.71
N GLU A 230 -5.58 21.18 -26.95
CA GLU A 230 -5.42 20.47 -28.23
C GLU A 230 -6.74 20.52 -29.01
N MET A 231 -6.88 21.57 -29.84
CA MET A 231 -7.83 21.52 -30.94
C MET A 231 -7.42 20.37 -31.86
N ARG A 232 -8.16 19.27 -31.74
CA ARG A 232 -8.22 18.16 -32.68
C ARG A 232 -8.57 18.72 -34.07
N ASN A 233 -7.55 19.01 -34.85
CA ASN A 233 -7.69 19.38 -36.26
C ASN A 233 -7.81 18.08 -37.08
N ASP A 234 -8.97 17.42 -36.99
CA ASP A 234 -9.35 16.37 -37.93
C ASP A 234 -9.79 17.06 -39.23
N GLY A 235 -8.99 16.92 -40.28
CA GLY A 235 -9.17 17.63 -41.53
C GLY A 235 -10.36 17.19 -42.35
N SER A 236 -10.99 18.15 -43.05
CA SER A 236 -11.38 17.99 -44.46
C SER A 236 -11.78 19.33 -45.09
N SER A 237 -11.36 19.51 -46.36
CA SER A 237 -11.75 20.56 -47.32
C SER A 237 -11.12 21.94 -47.10
N GLN A 238 -10.58 22.66 -48.08
CA GLN A 238 -10.49 22.53 -49.54
C GLN A 238 -9.44 23.58 -50.01
N ARG A 239 -8.77 23.29 -51.14
CA ARG A 239 -7.85 24.18 -51.86
C ARG A 239 -8.54 25.49 -52.28
N VAL A 240 -7.92 26.65 -52.05
CA VAL A 240 -7.85 27.78 -53.01
C VAL A 240 -6.59 28.61 -52.72
N SER A 241 -5.74 28.76 -53.73
CA SER A 241 -4.66 29.76 -53.80
C SER A 241 -5.23 31.14 -54.15
N SER A 242 -4.71 32.23 -53.57
CA SER A 242 -4.33 33.47 -54.27
C SER A 242 -4.05 34.65 -53.32
N ASP A 243 -2.86 35.22 -53.49
CA ASP A 243 -2.56 36.66 -53.62
C ASP A 243 -2.81 37.68 -52.48
N CYS A 244 -1.66 38.25 -52.08
CA CYS A 244 -1.35 39.69 -52.01
C CYS A 244 -1.87 40.62 -50.89
N VAL A 245 -0.85 41.24 -50.26
CA VAL A 245 -0.69 42.69 -49.97
C VAL A 245 -1.17 43.25 -48.62
N LYS A 246 -0.16 43.72 -47.86
CA LYS A 246 -0.03 44.92 -47.00
C LYS A 246 -1.33 45.62 -46.54
N GLN A 247 -1.47 45.87 -45.23
CA GLN A 247 -1.24 47.21 -44.63
C GLN A 247 -1.62 47.30 -43.13
N ASP A 248 -0.81 48.10 -42.44
CA ASP A 248 -1.13 48.99 -41.33
C ASP A 248 -1.14 48.48 -39.87
N LEU A 249 0.03 48.71 -39.25
CA LEU A 249 0.10 49.33 -37.92
C LEU A 249 -0.73 50.62 -37.90
N THR A 250 -1.81 50.65 -37.13
CA THR A 250 -2.17 51.75 -36.20
C THR A 250 -3.58 51.49 -35.69
N THR A 251 -3.71 50.98 -34.46
CA THR A 251 -4.71 51.40 -33.45
C THR A 251 -4.34 50.70 -32.14
N GLN A 252 -3.24 51.16 -31.55
CA GLN A 252 -3.07 51.06 -30.11
C GLN A 252 -3.97 52.16 -29.53
N LYS A 253 -4.75 51.83 -28.49
CA LYS A 253 -5.52 52.75 -27.59
C LYS A 253 -7.05 52.79 -27.78
N GLN A 254 -7.75 51.68 -27.48
CA GLN A 254 -8.97 51.67 -26.65
C GLN A 254 -9.58 50.25 -26.55
N MET A 255 -9.13 49.50 -25.55
CA MET A 255 -9.92 48.61 -24.67
C MET A 255 -8.95 47.76 -23.85
N ARG A 256 -8.23 48.47 -22.98
CA ARG A 256 -7.61 47.92 -21.78
C ARG A 256 -8.74 47.85 -20.74
N ASN A 257 -9.46 46.73 -20.70
CA ASN A 257 -10.34 46.23 -19.63
C ASN A 257 -11.43 45.30 -20.19
N SER A 258 -11.05 44.08 -20.57
CA SER A 258 -11.97 42.93 -20.65
C SER A 258 -11.19 41.62 -20.73
N ASP A 259 -10.15 41.47 -19.90
CA ASP A 259 -9.57 40.17 -19.57
C ASP A 259 -10.31 39.58 -18.37
N VAL A 260 -11.59 39.26 -18.58
CA VAL A 260 -12.28 38.22 -17.80
C VAL A 260 -12.70 37.21 -18.84
N CYS A 261 -11.72 36.44 -19.32
CA CYS A 261 -12.03 35.17 -19.95
C CYS A 261 -12.63 34.34 -18.81
N SER A 262 -13.96 34.18 -18.81
CA SER A 262 -14.62 33.23 -17.92
C SER A 262 -13.90 31.89 -18.07
N GLU A 263 -13.13 31.50 -17.05
CA GLU A 263 -12.75 30.12 -16.84
C GLU A 263 -14.07 29.34 -16.74
N THR A 264 -14.53 28.78 -17.86
CA THR A 264 -15.58 27.78 -17.87
C THR A 264 -15.04 26.58 -17.13
N GLN A 265 -15.21 26.57 -15.80
CA GLN A 265 -14.96 25.42 -14.97
C GLN A 265 -15.74 24.24 -15.59
N PRO A 266 -15.09 23.11 -15.88
CA PRO A 266 -15.79 21.96 -16.42
C PRO A 266 -16.89 21.54 -15.44
N PRO A 267 -18.10 21.20 -15.92
CA PRO A 267 -19.20 20.83 -15.06
C PRO A 267 -18.81 19.63 -14.18
N LYS A 268 -19.24 19.66 -12.92
CA LYS A 268 -19.11 18.51 -12.00
C LYS A 268 -19.67 17.27 -12.69
N LEU A 269 -18.84 16.24 -12.86
CA LEU A 269 -19.27 15.00 -13.52
C LEU A 269 -20.48 14.40 -12.79
N SER A 270 -21.49 13.95 -13.55
CA SER A 270 -22.66 13.26 -12.99
C SER A 270 -22.24 11.99 -12.25
N TYR A 271 -23.01 11.56 -11.24
CA TYR A 271 -22.70 10.40 -10.39
C TYR A 271 -22.35 9.14 -11.21
N GLN A 272 -23.03 8.91 -12.34
CA GLN A 272 -22.74 7.79 -13.25
C GLN A 272 -21.40 7.92 -14.01
N HIS A 273 -20.96 9.15 -14.32
CA HIS A 273 -19.66 9.41 -14.94
C HIS A 273 -18.51 9.42 -13.92
N ARG A 274 -18.80 9.71 -12.64
CA ARG A 274 -17.87 9.53 -11.51
C ARG A 274 -17.66 8.07 -11.15
N MET A 275 -18.71 7.26 -11.31
CA MET A 275 -18.70 5.81 -11.17
C MET A 275 -18.25 5.09 -12.46
N ARG A 276 -17.48 5.73 -13.34
CA ARG A 276 -17.00 5.07 -14.56
C ARG A 276 -15.96 4.01 -14.18
N LEU A 277 -16.21 2.77 -14.60
CA LEU A 277 -15.43 1.58 -14.21
C LEU A 277 -14.02 1.52 -14.81
N VAL A 278 -13.77 2.28 -15.89
CA VAL A 278 -12.48 2.27 -16.58
C VAL A 278 -12.16 3.67 -17.07
N THR A 279 -10.99 4.16 -16.73
CA THR A 279 -10.42 5.40 -17.25
C THR A 279 -9.15 5.03 -18.01
N ARG A 280 -9.28 4.80 -19.32
CA ARG A 280 -8.17 4.39 -20.20
C ARG A 280 -7.23 5.56 -20.44
N THR A 281 -5.95 5.38 -20.17
CA THR A 281 -4.87 6.25 -20.65
C THR A 281 -4.29 5.69 -21.95
N GLU A 282 -3.93 6.56 -22.90
CA GLU A 282 -3.42 6.17 -24.23
C GLU A 282 -1.95 5.71 -24.26
N GLU A 283 -1.32 5.53 -23.10
CA GLU A 283 0.06 5.08 -23.03
C GLU A 283 0.23 3.60 -23.42
N PRO A 284 1.29 3.26 -24.17
CA PRO A 284 1.56 1.88 -24.54
C PRO A 284 2.03 1.06 -23.33
N LEU A 285 1.34 -0.07 -23.07
CA LEU A 285 1.59 -0.96 -21.92
C LEU A 285 3.04 -1.39 -21.77
N TRP A 286 3.70 -1.72 -22.88
CA TRP A 286 5.08 -2.24 -22.88
C TRP A 286 6.06 -1.24 -22.25
N ARG A 287 5.88 0.07 -22.49
CA ARG A 287 6.72 1.12 -21.90
C ARG A 287 6.56 1.16 -20.38
N ASN A 288 5.34 0.92 -19.87
CA ASN A 288 5.05 0.92 -18.44
C ASN A 288 5.60 -0.31 -17.71
N TYR A 289 5.73 -1.47 -18.37
CA TYR A 289 6.45 -2.63 -17.82
C TYR A 289 7.98 -2.45 -17.79
N LEU A 290 8.53 -1.73 -18.76
CA LEU A 290 9.99 -1.53 -18.88
C LEU A 290 10.55 -0.46 -17.95
N VAL A 291 9.74 0.50 -17.50
CA VAL A 291 10.20 1.58 -16.61
C VAL A 291 10.68 1.06 -15.25
N PRO A 292 9.93 0.23 -14.50
CA PRO A 292 10.41 -0.34 -13.24
C PRO A 292 11.66 -1.21 -13.40
N LEU A 293 11.75 -1.99 -14.50
CA LEU A 293 12.93 -2.81 -14.80
C LEU A 293 14.18 -1.97 -15.04
N LYS A 294 14.04 -0.82 -15.71
CA LYS A 294 15.15 0.14 -15.87
C LYS A 294 15.53 0.79 -14.55
N MET A 295 14.57 1.08 -13.68
CA MET A 295 14.85 1.64 -12.35
C MET A 295 15.59 0.66 -11.44
N PHE A 296 15.33 -0.64 -11.56
CA PHE A 296 16.04 -1.69 -10.82
C PHE A 296 17.55 -1.77 -11.17
N MET A 297 17.96 -1.28 -12.34
CA MET A 297 19.38 -1.23 -12.73
C MET A 297 20.19 -0.19 -11.96
N PHE A 298 19.54 0.76 -11.27
CA PHE A 298 20.25 1.71 -10.41
C PHE A 298 20.64 1.03 -9.09
N PRO A 299 21.94 1.02 -8.72
CA PRO A 299 22.43 0.27 -7.54
C PRO A 299 21.83 0.78 -6.22
N HIS A 300 21.48 2.07 -6.15
CA HIS A 300 20.82 2.63 -4.98
C HIS A 300 19.41 2.07 -4.76
N VAL A 301 18.64 1.91 -5.84
CA VAL A 301 17.28 1.33 -5.80
C VAL A 301 17.36 -0.16 -5.43
N LEU A 302 18.34 -0.87 -5.98
CA LEU A 302 18.60 -2.27 -5.65
C LEU A 302 18.91 -2.45 -4.15
N PHE A 303 19.75 -1.60 -3.59
CA PHE A 303 20.08 -1.65 -2.16
C PHE A 303 18.86 -1.41 -1.28
N ALA A 304 18.04 -0.41 -1.59
CA ALA A 304 16.80 -0.14 -0.86
C ALA A 304 15.81 -1.32 -0.96
N ALA A 305 15.64 -1.89 -2.15
CA ALA A 305 14.78 -3.05 -2.37
C ALA A 305 15.26 -4.29 -1.60
N LEU A 306 16.57 -4.56 -1.59
CA LEU A 306 17.17 -5.66 -0.82
C LEU A 306 16.97 -5.47 0.69
N GLN A 307 17.10 -4.24 1.17
CA GLN A 307 16.90 -3.92 2.58
C GLN A 307 15.46 -4.23 3.02
N VAL A 308 14.46 -3.74 2.29
CA VAL A 308 13.03 -4.00 2.59
C VAL A 308 12.71 -5.49 2.44
N ALA A 309 13.17 -6.13 1.37
CA ALA A 309 12.94 -7.57 1.14
C ALA A 309 13.56 -8.43 2.26
N SER A 310 14.73 -8.07 2.75
CA SER A 310 15.38 -8.73 3.89
C SER A 310 14.55 -8.61 5.16
N CYS A 311 14.02 -7.42 5.46
CA CYS A 311 13.16 -7.18 6.63
C CYS A 311 11.88 -8.02 6.59
N ILE A 312 11.19 -8.03 5.45
CA ILE A 312 9.97 -8.84 5.26
C ILE A 312 10.28 -10.33 5.35
N SER A 313 11.40 -10.78 4.78
CA SER A 313 11.83 -12.18 4.85
C SER A 313 12.06 -12.65 6.28
N PHE A 314 12.75 -11.84 7.10
CA PHE A 314 12.93 -12.13 8.52
C PHE A 314 11.61 -12.16 9.29
N LEU A 315 10.65 -11.29 8.96
CA LEU A 315 9.33 -11.29 9.57
C LEU A 315 8.59 -12.61 9.28
N ILE A 316 8.59 -13.06 8.02
CA ILE A 316 7.97 -14.34 7.63
C ILE A 316 8.66 -15.52 8.31
N LEU A 317 10.00 -15.50 8.40
CA LEU A 317 10.76 -16.53 9.12
C LEU A 317 10.37 -16.60 10.60
N LEU A 318 10.22 -15.47 11.28
CA LEU A 318 9.80 -15.44 12.68
C LEU A 318 8.37 -16.00 12.86
N THR A 319 7.43 -15.53 12.04
CA THR A 319 6.01 -15.93 12.15
C THR A 319 5.78 -17.42 11.86
N THR A 320 6.48 -17.98 10.88
CA THR A 320 6.43 -19.42 10.57
C THR A 320 7.12 -20.26 11.64
N THR A 321 8.28 -19.82 12.16
CA THR A 321 9.02 -20.55 13.19
C THR A 321 8.25 -20.65 14.51
N ILE A 322 7.54 -19.59 14.91
CA ILE A 322 6.66 -19.61 16.09
C ILE A 322 5.64 -20.74 15.98
N SER A 323 4.96 -20.82 14.84
CA SER A 323 3.94 -21.83 14.61
C SER A 323 4.49 -23.25 14.56
N MET A 324 5.79 -23.44 14.30
CA MET A 324 6.45 -24.76 14.38
C MET A 324 6.91 -25.07 15.80
N VAL A 325 7.60 -24.14 16.46
CA VAL A 325 8.26 -24.36 17.76
C VAL A 325 7.26 -24.46 18.91
N PHE A 326 6.25 -23.59 18.94
CA PHE A 326 5.24 -23.58 20.02
C PHE A 326 4.21 -24.70 19.88
N SER A 327 4.08 -25.26 18.68
CA SER A 327 3.25 -26.43 18.40
C SER A 327 3.93 -27.75 18.76
N ALA A 328 5.26 -27.77 18.85
CA ALA A 328 6.01 -28.97 19.20
C ALA A 328 6.08 -29.19 20.73
N PRO A 329 6.27 -30.43 21.20
CA PRO A 329 6.61 -30.70 22.60
C PRO A 329 7.90 -29.97 22.97
N PRO A 330 7.99 -29.27 24.12
CA PRO A 330 7.21 -29.42 25.37
C PRO A 330 6.07 -28.40 25.60
N TYR A 331 5.83 -27.44 24.71
CA TYR A 331 4.87 -26.36 24.96
C TYR A 331 3.42 -26.74 24.61
N ASN A 332 3.21 -27.58 23.58
CA ASN A 332 1.88 -28.10 23.17
C ASN A 332 0.77 -27.04 23.22
N PHE A 333 1.04 -25.82 22.75
CA PHE A 333 0.01 -24.78 22.76
C PHE A 333 -1.09 -25.15 21.77
N ASN A 334 -2.35 -25.09 22.20
CA ASN A 334 -3.49 -25.21 21.29
C ASN A 334 -3.52 -24.02 20.31
N THR A 335 -4.31 -24.16 19.24
CA THR A 335 -4.49 -23.15 18.18
C THR A 335 -4.82 -21.75 18.74
N ASP A 336 -5.58 -21.68 19.84
CA ASP A 336 -5.86 -20.42 20.56
C ASP A 336 -4.61 -19.74 21.11
N GLY A 337 -3.71 -20.51 21.72
CA GLY A 337 -2.47 -20.01 22.30
C GLY A 337 -1.51 -19.48 21.24
N VAL A 338 -1.43 -20.17 20.10
CA VAL A 338 -0.63 -19.73 18.95
C VAL A 338 -1.19 -18.43 18.37
N GLY A 339 -2.52 -18.33 18.25
CA GLY A 339 -3.19 -17.09 17.83
C GLY A 339 -2.97 -15.92 18.79
N LEU A 340 -3.07 -16.14 20.10
CA LEU A 340 -2.85 -15.08 21.11
C LEU A 340 -1.40 -14.57 21.14
N MET A 341 -0.44 -15.36 20.68
CA MET A 341 0.97 -14.95 20.62
C MET A 341 1.20 -13.79 19.63
N SER A 342 0.30 -13.57 18.66
CA SER A 342 0.38 -12.45 17.73
C SER A 342 0.13 -11.08 18.37
N LEU A 343 -0.45 -11.04 19.58
CA LEU A 343 -0.72 -9.79 20.31
C LEU A 343 0.56 -9.10 20.81
N GLY A 344 1.63 -9.84 21.09
CA GLY A 344 2.92 -9.24 21.43
C GLY A 344 3.48 -8.38 20.30
N PRO A 345 3.73 -8.99 19.12
CA PRO A 345 4.13 -8.26 17.94
C PRO A 345 3.19 -7.08 17.61
N PHE A 346 1.88 -7.19 17.86
CA PHE A 346 0.95 -6.07 17.72
C PHE A 346 1.31 -4.87 18.62
N VAL A 347 1.58 -5.11 19.91
CA VAL A 347 2.00 -4.04 20.85
C VAL A 347 3.35 -3.46 20.43
N GLY A 348 4.30 -4.30 20.03
CA GLY A 348 5.58 -3.86 19.47
C GLY A 348 5.41 -2.95 18.25
N ASN A 349 4.52 -3.31 17.34
CA ASN A 349 4.19 -2.50 16.16
C ASN A 349 3.48 -1.19 16.50
N MET A 350 2.60 -1.18 17.49
CA MET A 350 1.94 0.05 17.92
C MET A 350 2.97 1.05 18.48
N LEU A 351 3.91 0.57 19.30
CA LEU A 351 5.01 1.37 19.82
C LEU A 351 5.98 1.79 18.70
N GLY A 352 6.25 0.90 17.74
CA GLY A 352 7.11 1.16 16.58
C GLY A 352 6.54 2.20 15.63
N SER A 353 5.23 2.14 15.37
CA SER A 353 4.51 3.13 14.58
C SER A 353 4.51 4.51 15.26
N LEU A 354 4.34 4.56 16.58
CA LEU A 354 4.44 5.81 17.35
C LEU A 354 5.86 6.39 17.28
N TYR A 355 6.88 5.54 17.32
CA TYR A 355 8.28 5.94 17.15
C TYR A 355 8.57 6.43 15.72
N GLY A 356 8.30 5.61 14.70
CA GLY A 356 8.56 5.92 13.31
C GLY A 356 7.83 7.17 12.82
N GLY A 357 6.56 7.35 13.20
CA GLY A 357 5.76 8.51 12.84
C GLY A 357 6.19 9.78 13.58
N LEU A 358 5.91 9.86 14.89
CA LEU A 358 6.08 11.10 15.64
C LEU A 358 7.55 11.47 15.86
N LEU A 359 8.40 10.50 16.23
CA LEU A 359 9.82 10.78 16.47
C LEU A 359 10.59 10.93 15.15
N GLY A 360 10.21 10.22 14.10
CA GLY A 360 10.77 10.39 12.76
C GLY A 360 10.53 11.79 12.21
N ASP A 361 9.26 12.23 12.17
CA ASP A 361 8.90 13.58 11.71
C ASP A 361 9.53 14.67 12.58
N TRP A 362 9.55 14.48 13.91
CA TRP A 362 10.21 15.42 14.83
C TRP A 362 11.72 15.52 14.58
N ALA A 363 12.39 14.39 14.38
CA ALA A 363 13.83 14.35 14.12
C ALA A 363 14.17 15.04 12.79
N VAL A 364 13.39 14.78 11.74
CA VAL A 364 13.52 15.43 10.43
C VAL A 364 13.33 16.94 10.53
N VAL A 365 12.26 17.41 11.19
CA VAL A 365 12.00 18.84 11.37
C VAL A 365 13.12 19.50 12.19
N LYS A 366 13.64 18.80 13.21
CA LYS A 366 14.76 19.31 14.02
C LYS A 366 16.05 19.41 13.22
N LEU A 367 16.35 18.42 12.37
CA LEU A 367 17.52 18.43 11.48
C LEU A 367 17.39 19.50 10.38
N ALA A 368 16.21 19.63 9.76
CA ALA A 368 15.93 20.66 8.76
C ALA A 368 16.04 22.08 9.35
N LYS A 369 15.56 22.31 10.58
CA LYS A 369 15.76 23.59 11.30
C LYS A 369 17.24 23.90 11.55
N ARG A 370 18.06 22.87 11.79
CA ARG A 370 19.52 23.03 11.94
C ARG A 370 20.21 23.29 10.59
N ASN A 371 19.63 22.85 9.48
CA ASN A 371 20.16 23.04 8.12
C ASN A 371 19.51 24.22 7.36
N LYS A 372 19.21 25.33 8.05
CA LYS A 372 18.63 26.55 7.47
C LYS A 372 17.29 26.34 6.72
N GLY A 373 16.52 25.32 7.08
CA GLY A 373 15.22 25.03 6.47
C GLY A 373 15.26 24.19 5.19
N VAL A 374 16.44 23.71 4.78
CA VAL A 374 16.57 22.78 3.65
C VAL A 374 16.33 21.36 4.12
N PHE A 375 15.33 20.70 3.53
CA PHE A 375 15.07 19.28 3.75
C PHE A 375 15.85 18.46 2.73
N GLU A 376 16.76 17.62 3.22
CA GLU A 376 17.49 16.64 2.42
C GLU A 376 16.94 15.24 2.74
N PRO A 377 16.66 14.40 1.72
CA PRO A 377 16.18 13.03 1.92
C PRO A 377 17.10 12.19 2.81
N GLU A 378 18.40 12.48 2.81
CA GLU A 378 19.42 11.77 3.60
C GLU A 378 19.22 11.90 5.12
N MET A 379 18.49 12.91 5.58
CA MET A 379 18.21 13.08 7.01
C MET A 379 17.40 11.92 7.61
N ARG A 380 16.66 11.16 6.77
CA ARG A 380 15.93 9.96 7.19
C ARG A 380 16.85 8.78 7.49
N LEU A 381 18.03 8.71 6.85
CA LEU A 381 18.99 7.62 7.04
C LEU A 381 19.47 7.51 8.49
N TYR A 382 19.63 8.64 9.18
CA TYR A 382 20.03 8.66 10.59
C TYR A 382 18.97 8.08 11.52
N VAL A 383 17.70 8.29 11.19
CA VAL A 383 16.57 7.74 11.96
C VAL A 383 16.48 6.23 11.76
N LEU A 384 16.93 5.71 10.62
CA LEU A 384 16.94 4.30 10.24
C LEU A 384 17.91 3.44 11.07
N LEU A 385 19.00 4.03 11.58
CA LEU A 385 20.08 3.29 12.25
C LEU A 385 19.62 2.62 13.55
N LEU A 386 18.81 3.31 14.35
CA LEU A 386 18.33 2.80 15.63
C LEU A 386 17.34 1.63 15.47
N PRO A 387 16.32 1.72 14.59
CA PRO A 387 15.50 0.59 14.17
C PRO A 387 16.33 -0.61 13.67
N ALA A 388 17.32 -0.39 12.81
CA ALA A 388 18.13 -1.48 12.28
C ALA A 388 18.89 -2.26 13.38
N LEU A 389 19.43 -1.54 14.38
CA LEU A 389 20.10 -2.16 15.54
C LEU A 389 19.12 -2.93 16.43
N LEU A 390 17.92 -2.39 16.68
CA LEU A 390 16.87 -3.06 17.43
C LEU A 390 16.40 -4.34 16.74
N MET A 391 16.29 -4.33 15.41
CA MET A 391 15.92 -5.51 14.62
C MET A 391 16.98 -6.60 14.75
N GLY A 392 18.26 -6.25 14.59
CA GLY A 392 19.36 -7.20 14.76
C GLY A 392 19.40 -7.79 16.17
N ALA A 393 19.22 -6.95 17.20
CA ALA A 393 19.16 -7.41 18.59
C ALA A 393 17.96 -8.36 18.82
N GLY A 394 16.79 -8.03 18.29
CA GLY A 394 15.60 -8.86 18.46
C GLY A 394 15.72 -10.23 17.78
N LEU A 395 16.36 -10.32 16.60
CA LEU A 395 16.62 -11.60 15.92
C LEU A 395 17.56 -12.48 16.74
N VAL A 396 18.61 -11.90 17.33
CA VAL A 396 19.54 -12.61 18.20
C VAL A 396 18.85 -13.12 19.46
N VAL A 397 18.01 -12.30 20.10
CA VAL A 397 17.22 -12.73 21.27
C VAL A 397 16.27 -13.86 20.90
N PHE A 398 15.60 -13.78 19.75
CA PHE A 398 14.75 -14.86 19.24
C PHE A 398 15.54 -16.17 19.00
N GLY A 399 16.72 -16.08 18.39
CA GLY A 399 17.57 -17.27 18.18
C GLY A 399 18.00 -17.94 19.49
N ILE A 400 18.43 -17.15 20.49
CA ILE A 400 18.87 -17.67 21.80
C ILE A 400 17.71 -18.28 22.57
N THR A 401 16.52 -17.71 22.44
CA THR A 401 15.33 -18.19 23.15
C THR A 401 14.76 -19.46 22.53
N ALA A 402 14.78 -19.58 21.19
CA ALA A 402 14.42 -20.81 20.49
C ALA A 402 15.32 -22.01 20.90
N GLU A 403 16.60 -21.77 21.18
CA GLU A 403 17.52 -22.81 21.67
C GLU A 403 17.29 -23.15 23.15
N ARG A 404 16.99 -22.16 24.01
CA ARG A 404 16.73 -22.35 25.45
C ARG A 404 15.24 -22.60 25.73
N VAL A 405 14.75 -23.74 25.23
CA VAL A 405 13.36 -24.27 25.23
C VAL A 405 12.65 -24.37 26.62
N ARG A 406 13.18 -23.85 27.74
CA ARG A 406 12.64 -24.17 29.08
C ARG A 406 12.30 -23.02 30.02
N ARG A 407 12.38 -21.73 29.65
CA ARG A 407 12.05 -20.69 30.66
C ARG A 407 11.46 -19.36 30.20
N LEU A 408 11.34 -19.07 28.90
CA LEU A 408 11.11 -17.69 28.46
C LEU A 408 10.13 -17.55 27.28
N ALA A 409 8.97 -18.23 27.30
CA ALA A 409 7.91 -17.96 26.31
C ALA A 409 7.53 -16.47 26.22
N TYR A 410 7.70 -15.71 27.31
CA TYR A 410 7.49 -14.26 27.35
C TYR A 410 8.62 -13.44 26.70
N ALA A 411 9.87 -13.94 26.66
CA ALA A 411 10.96 -13.21 26.01
C ALA A 411 10.85 -13.24 24.49
N ASP A 412 10.28 -14.31 23.92
CA ASP A 412 10.08 -14.47 22.47
C ASP A 412 9.07 -13.43 21.97
N VAL A 413 7.97 -13.27 22.71
CA VAL A 413 6.94 -12.25 22.48
C VAL A 413 7.55 -10.83 22.51
N TRP A 414 8.48 -10.56 23.43
CA TRP A 414 9.20 -9.29 23.52
C TRP A 414 10.28 -9.11 22.43
N ALA A 415 10.99 -10.18 22.05
CA ALA A 415 11.97 -10.17 20.97
C ALA A 415 11.34 -9.91 19.61
N ILE A 416 10.15 -10.48 19.37
CA ILE A 416 9.38 -10.21 18.16
C ILE A 416 8.84 -8.77 18.19
N SER A 417 8.35 -8.30 19.34
CA SER A 417 7.96 -6.90 19.51
C SER A 417 9.09 -5.93 19.16
N LEU A 418 10.34 -6.29 19.47
CA LEU A 418 11.55 -5.50 19.14
C LEU A 418 12.05 -5.66 17.70
N THR A 419 11.73 -6.76 17.01
CA THR A 419 12.11 -6.99 15.60
C THR A 419 11.11 -6.46 14.59
N VAL A 420 9.82 -6.36 14.95
CA VAL A 420 8.80 -5.78 14.07
C VAL A 420 8.67 -4.26 14.27
N PHE A 421 9.02 -3.75 15.46
CA PHE A 421 9.13 -2.32 15.76
C PHE A 421 9.93 -1.51 14.70
N PRO A 422 11.03 -2.05 14.13
CA PRO A 422 11.78 -1.43 13.04
C PRO A 422 11.20 -1.59 11.65
N GLY A 423 10.68 -2.77 11.31
CA GLY A 423 10.37 -3.16 9.92
C GLY A 423 9.43 -2.18 9.23
N HIS A 424 8.36 -1.75 9.91
CA HIS A 424 7.38 -0.81 9.35
C HIS A 424 7.69 0.66 9.62
N ALA A 425 8.64 0.95 10.53
CA ALA A 425 9.18 2.31 10.64
C ALA A 425 10.03 2.66 9.40
N LEU A 426 10.60 1.65 8.72
CA LEU A 426 11.29 1.80 7.43
C LEU A 426 10.32 2.11 6.29
N ASP A 427 9.12 1.52 6.29
CA ASP A 427 8.12 1.76 5.23
C ASP A 427 7.50 3.18 5.31
N LEU A 428 7.58 3.82 6.49
CA LEU A 428 7.14 5.21 6.70
C LEU A 428 8.18 6.26 6.30
N SER A 429 9.45 5.87 6.20
CA SER A 429 10.60 6.73 5.92
C SER A 429 11.03 6.62 4.46
#